data_AF-A0A433BC97-F1
#
_entry.id   AF-A0A433BC97-F1
#
_cell.length_a   1.000
_cell.length_b   1.000
_cell.length_c   1.000
_cell.angle_alpha   90.00
_cell.angle_beta   90.00
_cell.angle_gamma   90.00
#
_symmetry.space_group_name_H-M   'P 1'
#
loop_
_entity.id
_entity.type
_entity.pdbx_description
1 polymer ?
#
loop_
_entity_poly.entity_id
_entity_poly.type
_entity_poly.pdbx_seq_one_letter_code
_entity_poly.pdbx_strand_id
1 'polypeptide(L)'
;MKFDTKTAHDVAAAQQALQAERFRILRAAVTKNYTLTEDTEKSGSEKDAQVPDVSEPPIPKLVVTFPDDLPTIKDVVLLEEETGNRVISADSVAFNLEELDENEKFREGGILYLVGDSTVFWSMIQLWHETGSTGLDEWDRLLAITKEKPADASRVDCMFFSTPFGCLQHTGNLDPYCPFRHDVGRKKRLRERVIADRLANLGLPTHEERQRLARKALQKLEEFEKRKPNDDEIDTCYELYVVGDNRARVFCKQCEKPEPKAVGDEAFKRCKRCRNVWYCTADCQKTDWKEHKRSCQPWEKVVYRE
;
A
#
# COMPACT_ATOMS: atom_id res chain seq x y z
N MET A 1 17.38 15.84 -18.97
CA MET A 1 17.30 14.49 -19.57
C MET A 1 16.38 14.62 -20.78
N LYS A 2 16.88 14.45 -22.01
CA LYS A 2 16.02 14.50 -23.20
C LYS A 2 15.19 13.22 -23.19
N PHE A 3 13.90 13.32 -22.88
CA PHE A 3 12.98 12.17 -22.97
C PHE A 3 12.84 11.82 -24.45
N ASP A 4 13.10 10.55 -24.79
CA ASP A 4 12.87 10.01 -26.12
C ASP A 4 11.37 9.98 -26.38
N THR A 5 10.90 10.75 -27.36
CA THR A 5 9.47 10.89 -27.69
C THR A 5 8.83 9.56 -28.07
N LYS A 6 9.61 8.60 -28.60
CA LYS A 6 9.10 7.26 -28.93
C LYS A 6 8.70 6.49 -27.67
N THR A 7 9.50 6.58 -26.61
CA THR A 7 9.22 5.91 -25.33
C THR A 7 8.01 6.53 -24.61
N ALA A 8 7.77 7.84 -24.75
CA ALA A 8 6.59 8.49 -24.17
C ALA A 8 5.28 7.99 -24.79
N HIS A 9 5.24 7.78 -26.11
CA HIS A 9 4.05 7.24 -26.78
C HIS A 9 3.79 5.78 -26.41
N ASP A 10 4.83 4.96 -26.31
CA ASP A 10 4.69 3.57 -25.88
C ASP A 10 4.12 3.47 -24.45
N VAL A 11 4.59 4.33 -23.54
CA VAL A 11 4.06 4.38 -22.16
C VAL A 11 2.61 4.90 -22.13
N ALA A 12 2.27 5.92 -22.94
CA ALA A 12 0.90 6.41 -23.03
C ALA A 12 -0.06 5.33 -23.58
N ALA A 13 0.36 4.56 -24.57
CA ALA A 13 -0.40 3.42 -25.10
C ALA A 13 -0.58 2.33 -24.04
N ALA A 14 0.47 2.00 -23.29
CA ALA A 14 0.39 1.03 -22.20
C ALA A 14 -0.55 1.48 -21.07
N GLN A 15 -0.52 2.76 -20.69
CA GLN A 15 -1.48 3.35 -19.74
C GLN A 15 -2.91 3.17 -20.25
N GLN A 16 -3.17 3.53 -21.51
CA GLN A 16 -4.51 3.43 -22.10
C GLN A 16 -5.02 1.99 -22.14
N ALA A 17 -4.18 1.05 -22.57
CA ALA A 17 -4.51 -0.37 -22.64
C ALA A 17 -4.86 -0.92 -21.25
N LEU A 18 -4.00 -0.68 -20.26
CA LEU A 18 -4.21 -1.18 -18.90
C LEU A 18 -5.46 -0.58 -18.26
N GLN A 19 -5.71 0.73 -18.42
CA GLN A 19 -6.90 1.35 -17.85
C GLN A 19 -8.19 0.88 -18.52
N ALA A 20 -8.16 0.68 -19.84
CA ALA A 20 -9.29 0.15 -20.58
C ALA A 20 -9.62 -1.29 -20.19
N GLU A 21 -8.60 -2.14 -20.03
CA GLU A 21 -8.76 -3.52 -19.56
C GLU A 21 -9.41 -3.56 -18.17
N ARG A 22 -8.86 -2.80 -17.22
CA ARG A 22 -9.40 -2.75 -15.85
C ARG A 22 -10.81 -2.18 -15.79
N PHE A 23 -11.14 -1.22 -16.65
CA PHE A 23 -12.50 -0.71 -16.74
C PHE A 23 -13.48 -1.74 -17.32
N ARG A 24 -13.06 -2.54 -18.30
CA ARG A 24 -13.89 -3.66 -18.81
C ARG A 24 -14.14 -4.71 -17.72
N ILE A 25 -13.12 -5.03 -16.92
CA ILE A 25 -13.26 -5.93 -15.76
C ILE A 25 -14.23 -5.33 -14.74
N LEU A 26 -14.05 -4.06 -14.36
CA LEU A 26 -14.97 -3.36 -13.44
C LEU A 26 -16.41 -3.39 -13.96
N ARG A 27 -16.60 -3.08 -15.24
CA ARG A 27 -17.91 -3.12 -15.90
C ARG A 27 -18.54 -4.50 -15.79
N ALA A 28 -17.80 -5.54 -16.17
CA ALA A 28 -18.28 -6.92 -16.09
C ALA A 28 -18.62 -7.32 -14.65
N ALA A 29 -17.78 -6.93 -13.68
CA ALA A 29 -18.00 -7.17 -12.26
C ALA A 29 -19.30 -6.52 -11.75
N VAL A 30 -19.50 -5.22 -11.98
CA VAL A 30 -20.70 -4.50 -11.46
C VAL A 30 -22.00 -4.92 -12.16
N THR A 31 -21.93 -5.39 -13.41
CA THR A 31 -23.10 -5.92 -14.13
C THR A 31 -23.31 -7.42 -13.91
N LYS A 32 -22.49 -8.08 -13.09
CA LYS A 32 -22.53 -9.54 -12.86
C LYS A 32 -22.36 -10.35 -14.15
N ASN A 33 -21.57 -9.83 -15.10
CA ASN A 33 -21.25 -10.46 -16.38
C ASN A 33 -19.93 -11.24 -16.29
N TYR A 34 -19.86 -12.18 -15.35
CA TYR A 34 -18.71 -13.05 -15.11
C TYR A 34 -19.17 -14.35 -14.42
N THR A 35 -18.33 -15.38 -14.46
CA THR A 35 -18.53 -16.61 -13.69
C THR A 35 -17.34 -16.84 -12.77
N LEU A 36 -17.62 -17.20 -11.52
CA LEU A 36 -16.63 -17.55 -10.50
C LEU A 36 -16.66 -19.07 -10.30
N THR A 37 -15.53 -19.74 -10.53
CA THR A 37 -15.40 -21.20 -10.37
C THR A 37 -14.21 -21.55 -9.50
N GLU A 38 -14.25 -22.66 -8.78
CA GLU A 38 -13.08 -23.17 -8.05
C GLU A 38 -11.98 -23.60 -8.99
N ASP A 39 -10.73 -23.28 -8.64
CA ASP A 39 -9.56 -23.71 -9.39
C ASP A 39 -9.34 -25.22 -9.15
N THR A 40 -9.83 -26.01 -10.10
CA THR A 40 -9.69 -27.48 -10.07
C THR A 40 -8.33 -27.97 -10.60
N GLU A 41 -7.41 -27.07 -10.97
CA GLU A 41 -6.05 -27.46 -11.36
C GLU A 41 -5.30 -27.99 -10.12
N LYS A 42 -5.32 -29.32 -9.94
CA LYS A 42 -4.46 -30.02 -8.98
C LYS A 42 -3.03 -29.54 -9.17
N SER A 43 -2.46 -28.90 -8.15
CA SER A 43 -1.04 -28.57 -8.09
C SER A 43 -0.22 -29.86 -8.26
N GLY A 44 0.30 -30.07 -9.47
CA GLY A 44 1.20 -31.16 -9.78
C GLY A 44 2.56 -30.91 -9.13
N SER A 45 2.93 -31.83 -8.25
CA SER A 45 4.29 -32.17 -7.82
C SER A 45 5.20 -31.06 -7.28
N GLU A 46 5.28 -30.96 -5.95
CA GLU A 46 6.58 -30.93 -5.28
C GLU A 46 6.56 -31.98 -4.18
N LYS A 47 7.37 -33.04 -4.36
CA LYS A 47 7.80 -33.90 -3.27
C LYS A 47 8.91 -33.14 -2.58
N ASP A 48 8.72 -32.73 -1.33
CA ASP A 48 9.73 -32.93 -0.29
C ASP A 48 9.21 -32.55 1.10
N ALA A 49 9.57 -33.43 2.05
CA ALA A 49 9.69 -33.25 3.49
C ALA A 49 8.45 -32.96 4.36
N GLN A 50 8.48 -33.63 5.50
CA GLN A 50 7.41 -33.89 6.45
C GLN A 50 7.50 -32.97 7.67
N VAL A 51 6.40 -32.32 8.05
CA VAL A 51 6.09 -31.90 9.43
C VAL A 51 4.58 -32.14 9.62
N PRO A 52 4.11 -32.79 10.71
CA PRO A 52 2.69 -32.82 11.02
C PRO A 52 2.31 -31.47 11.63
N ASP A 53 2.05 -30.50 10.77
CA ASP A 53 1.56 -29.19 11.17
C ASP A 53 0.04 -29.17 11.11
N VAL A 54 -0.60 -28.39 11.98
CA VAL A 54 -2.06 -28.23 12.05
C VAL A 54 -2.49 -27.62 10.73
N SER A 55 -2.85 -28.46 9.75
CA SER A 55 -3.14 -27.99 8.40
C SER A 55 -4.47 -27.25 8.42
N GLU A 56 -4.39 -25.92 8.55
CA GLU A 56 -5.47 -25.05 8.09
C GLU A 56 -5.91 -25.53 6.70
N PRO A 57 -7.22 -25.69 6.46
CA PRO A 57 -7.71 -26.13 5.16
C PRO A 57 -7.16 -25.19 4.08
N PRO A 58 -6.71 -25.73 2.93
CA PRO A 58 -6.16 -24.89 1.87
C PRO A 58 -7.21 -23.86 1.44
N ILE A 59 -6.83 -22.59 1.48
CA ILE A 59 -7.70 -21.49 1.09
C ILE A 59 -8.13 -21.70 -0.37
N PRO A 60 -9.43 -21.80 -0.66
CA PRO A 60 -9.91 -22.13 -1.99
C PRO A 60 -9.58 -21.00 -2.97
N LYS A 61 -8.80 -21.33 -3.99
CA LYS A 61 -8.51 -20.42 -5.10
C LYS A 61 -9.63 -20.47 -6.13
N LEU A 62 -9.97 -19.30 -6.65
CA LEU A 62 -11.06 -19.11 -7.58
C LEU A 62 -10.53 -18.57 -8.91
N VAL A 63 -11.29 -18.88 -9.96
CA VAL A 63 -11.05 -18.43 -11.32
C VAL A 63 -12.24 -17.60 -11.75
N VAL A 64 -11.98 -16.38 -12.21
CA VAL A 64 -12.98 -15.51 -12.82
C VAL A 64 -12.88 -15.63 -14.32
N THR A 65 -14.00 -16.01 -14.94
CA THR A 65 -14.14 -16.09 -16.40
C THR A 65 -15.16 -15.06 -16.88
N PHE A 66 -14.90 -14.50 -18.05
CA PHE A 66 -15.76 -13.52 -18.70
C PHE A 66 -16.29 -14.11 -20.02
N PRO A 67 -17.52 -13.75 -20.43
CA PRO A 67 -18.05 -14.17 -21.72
C PRO A 67 -17.43 -13.42 -22.92
N ASP A 68 -16.81 -12.27 -22.68
CA ASP A 68 -16.12 -11.45 -23.68
C ASP A 68 -14.64 -11.85 -23.83
N ASP A 69 -13.88 -11.14 -24.68
CA ASP A 69 -12.44 -11.31 -24.94
C ASP A 69 -11.51 -10.92 -23.76
N LEU A 70 -12.03 -10.87 -22.53
CA LEU A 70 -11.27 -10.51 -21.35
C LEU A 70 -10.40 -11.66 -20.85
N PRO A 71 -9.20 -11.36 -20.32
CA PRO A 71 -8.34 -12.39 -19.74
C PRO A 71 -9.00 -12.99 -18.49
N THR A 72 -8.92 -14.31 -18.38
CA THR A 72 -9.28 -15.05 -17.18
C THR A 72 -8.39 -14.61 -16.02
N ILE A 73 -8.99 -14.38 -14.84
CA ILE A 73 -8.25 -14.04 -13.63
C ILE A 73 -8.18 -15.30 -12.77
N LYS A 74 -6.97 -15.80 -12.54
CA LYS A 74 -6.69 -16.96 -11.68
C LYS A 74 -6.29 -16.53 -10.27
N ASP A 75 -6.18 -17.50 -9.36
CA ASP A 75 -5.70 -17.32 -7.99
C ASP A 75 -6.49 -16.28 -7.18
N VAL A 76 -7.78 -16.09 -7.47
CA VAL A 76 -8.63 -15.16 -6.72
C VAL A 76 -8.96 -15.81 -5.37
N VAL A 77 -8.62 -15.11 -4.29
CA VAL A 77 -8.99 -15.48 -2.93
C VAL A 77 -10.04 -14.49 -2.46
N LEU A 78 -11.06 -14.96 -1.74
CA LEU A 78 -12.04 -14.07 -1.10
C LEU A 78 -11.69 -13.90 0.38
N LEU A 79 -12.02 -12.74 0.93
CA LEU A 79 -11.93 -12.48 2.37
C LEU A 79 -12.97 -13.36 3.08
N GLU A 80 -12.52 -14.41 3.75
CA GLU A 80 -13.36 -15.30 4.57
C GLU A 80 -13.22 -14.91 6.05
N GLU A 81 -14.31 -14.98 6.82
CA GLU A 81 -14.21 -15.06 8.28
C GLU A 81 -13.76 -16.47 8.70
N GLU A 82 -13.03 -16.56 9.82
CA GLU A 82 -12.32 -17.73 10.38
C GLU A 82 -13.16 -19.04 10.54
N THR A 83 -14.44 -19.04 10.17
CA THR A 83 -15.39 -20.13 10.42
C THR A 83 -15.90 -20.81 9.15
N GLY A 84 -15.04 -21.26 8.24
CA GLY A 84 -15.31 -22.33 7.24
C GLY A 84 -16.51 -22.21 6.29
N ASN A 85 -17.27 -21.11 6.37
CA ASN A 85 -18.34 -20.72 5.47
C ASN A 85 -17.88 -19.43 4.79
N ARG A 86 -17.98 -19.39 3.46
CA ARG A 86 -17.71 -18.21 2.62
C ARG A 86 -18.65 -17.06 2.96
N VAL A 87 -18.45 -16.42 4.10
CA VAL A 87 -19.18 -15.22 4.50
C VAL A 87 -18.19 -14.07 4.40
N ILE A 88 -18.40 -13.22 3.40
CA ILE A 88 -17.69 -11.96 3.28
C ILE A 88 -18.46 -10.96 4.16
N SER A 89 -17.85 -10.49 5.24
CA SER A 89 -18.49 -9.47 6.09
C SER A 89 -18.15 -8.06 5.62
N ALA A 90 -19.10 -7.13 5.82
CA ALA A 90 -18.91 -5.72 5.51
C ALA A 90 -17.76 -5.11 6.31
N ASP A 91 -17.58 -5.54 7.57
CA ASP A 91 -16.51 -5.06 8.44
C ASP A 91 -15.13 -5.50 7.92
N SER A 92 -14.98 -6.75 7.46
CA SER A 92 -13.72 -7.25 6.90
C SER A 92 -13.34 -6.51 5.60
N VAL A 93 -14.31 -6.28 4.71
CA VAL A 93 -14.09 -5.52 3.47
C VAL A 93 -13.76 -4.06 3.78
N ALA A 94 -14.50 -3.42 4.68
CA ALA A 94 -14.26 -2.04 5.07
C ALA A 94 -12.87 -1.87 5.71
N PHE A 95 -12.48 -2.76 6.62
CA PHE A 95 -11.15 -2.77 7.24
C PHE A 95 -10.04 -2.87 6.19
N ASN A 96 -10.14 -3.81 5.25
CA ASN A 96 -9.14 -3.95 4.17
C ASN A 96 -9.08 -2.73 3.26
N LEU A 97 -10.23 -2.12 2.94
CA LEU A 97 -10.28 -0.88 2.15
C LEU A 97 -9.69 0.31 2.91
N GLU A 98 -9.86 0.38 4.22
CA GLU A 98 -9.24 1.38 5.10
C GLU A 98 -7.72 1.20 5.17
N GLU A 99 -7.22 -0.03 5.34
CA GLU A 99 -5.79 -0.34 5.28
C GLU A 99 -5.19 0.04 3.91
N LEU A 100 -5.91 -0.22 2.82
CA LEU A 100 -5.50 0.20 1.48
C LEU A 100 -5.49 1.73 1.33
N ASP A 101 -6.32 2.50 2.06
CA ASP A 101 -6.25 3.97 2.04
C ASP A 101 -4.92 4.50 2.61
N GLU A 102 -4.19 3.72 3.42
CA GLU A 102 -2.84 4.09 3.82
C GLU A 102 -1.84 4.02 2.64
N ASN A 103 -2.12 3.17 1.64
CA ASN A 103 -1.30 2.99 0.45
C ASN A 103 -1.46 4.14 -0.55
N GLU A 104 -0.40 4.92 -0.77
CA GLU A 104 -0.35 6.06 -1.72
C GLU A 104 -0.79 5.65 -3.13
N LYS A 105 -0.40 4.46 -3.62
CA LYS A 105 -0.74 4.01 -4.99
C LYS A 105 -2.22 3.72 -5.15
N PHE A 106 -2.83 3.08 -4.13
CA PHE A 106 -4.27 2.82 -4.11
C PHE A 106 -5.05 4.14 -4.09
N ARG A 107 -4.64 5.07 -3.21
CA ARG A 107 -5.23 6.42 -3.17
C ARG A 107 -5.15 7.14 -4.50
N GLU A 108 -4.00 7.11 -5.18
CA GLU A 108 -3.85 7.78 -6.48
C GLU A 108 -4.73 7.14 -7.56
N GLY A 109 -4.70 5.82 -7.67
CA GLY A 109 -5.33 5.10 -8.79
C GLY A 109 -6.80 4.66 -8.56
N GLY A 110 -7.30 4.71 -7.33
CA GLY A 110 -8.70 4.46 -7.00
C GLY A 110 -9.21 3.07 -7.38
N ILE A 111 -10.49 2.96 -7.75
CA ILE A 111 -11.13 1.67 -8.06
C ILE A 111 -10.43 0.90 -9.18
N LEU A 112 -9.91 1.60 -10.20
CA LEU A 112 -9.20 0.93 -11.27
C LEU A 112 -7.81 0.46 -10.82
N TYR A 113 -7.22 1.05 -9.78
CA TYR A 113 -6.08 0.43 -9.11
C TYR A 113 -6.49 -0.84 -8.39
N LEU A 114 -7.58 -0.77 -7.61
CA LEU A 114 -8.15 -1.88 -6.84
C LEU A 114 -8.50 -3.10 -7.69
N VAL A 115 -8.99 -2.92 -8.92
CA VAL A 115 -9.24 -4.04 -9.87
C VAL A 115 -8.00 -4.91 -10.08
N GLY A 116 -6.79 -4.36 -9.93
CA GLY A 116 -5.54 -5.13 -9.98
C GLY A 116 -5.20 -5.89 -8.70
N ASP A 117 -5.83 -5.57 -7.58
CA ASP A 117 -5.78 -6.31 -6.33
C ASP A 117 -7.01 -7.23 -6.25
N SER A 118 -6.85 -8.41 -6.85
CA SER A 118 -7.95 -9.36 -7.07
C SER A 118 -8.70 -9.72 -5.78
N THR A 119 -8.00 -9.89 -4.66
CA THR A 119 -8.61 -10.38 -3.42
C THR A 119 -9.63 -9.40 -2.85
N VAL A 120 -9.20 -8.16 -2.60
CA VAL A 120 -10.07 -7.15 -2.00
C VAL A 120 -11.16 -6.73 -2.98
N PHE A 121 -10.81 -6.58 -4.27
CA PHE A 121 -11.78 -6.21 -5.30
C PHE A 121 -12.92 -7.22 -5.43
N TRP A 122 -12.60 -8.50 -5.58
CA TRP A 122 -13.64 -9.52 -5.79
C TRP A 122 -14.47 -9.75 -4.52
N SER A 123 -13.86 -9.67 -3.34
CA SER A 123 -14.60 -9.73 -2.07
C SER A 123 -15.60 -8.59 -1.96
N MET A 124 -15.17 -7.36 -2.25
CA MET A 124 -16.03 -6.18 -2.28
C MET A 124 -17.18 -6.32 -3.28
N ILE A 125 -16.92 -6.83 -4.49
CA ILE A 125 -17.96 -7.02 -5.53
C ILE A 125 -18.98 -8.07 -5.11
N GLN A 126 -18.56 -9.20 -4.55
CA GLN A 126 -19.48 -10.24 -4.07
C GLN A 126 -20.38 -9.71 -2.96
N LEU A 127 -19.79 -9.06 -1.95
CA LEU A 127 -20.53 -8.42 -0.85
C LEU A 127 -21.54 -7.40 -1.38
N TRP A 128 -21.14 -6.53 -2.31
CA TRP A 128 -22.01 -5.50 -2.87
C TRP A 128 -23.19 -6.09 -3.65
N HIS A 129 -23.01 -7.20 -4.36
CA HIS A 129 -24.12 -7.88 -5.04
C HIS A 129 -25.09 -8.58 -4.08
N GLU A 130 -24.59 -9.05 -2.93
CA GLU A 130 -25.40 -9.72 -1.91
C GLU A 130 -26.18 -8.74 -1.05
N THR A 131 -25.56 -7.62 -0.66
CA THR A 131 -26.09 -6.70 0.34
C THR A 131 -26.50 -5.34 -0.21
N GLY A 132 -25.99 -4.96 -1.40
CA GLY A 132 -26.13 -3.63 -1.96
C GLY A 132 -25.13 -2.61 -1.41
N SER A 133 -24.22 -3.00 -0.52
CA SER A 133 -23.23 -2.12 0.09
C SER A 133 -21.84 -2.78 0.22
N THR A 134 -20.81 -1.95 0.22
CA THR A 134 -19.40 -2.30 0.47
C THR A 134 -18.96 -1.91 1.88
N GLY A 135 -19.86 -1.32 2.68
CA GLY A 135 -19.52 -0.66 3.95
C GLY A 135 -19.04 0.78 3.79
N LEU A 136 -18.79 1.24 2.55
CA LEU A 136 -18.32 2.59 2.26
C LEU A 136 -19.18 3.29 1.20
N ASP A 137 -19.91 4.32 1.62
CA ASP A 137 -20.83 5.12 0.79
C ASP A 137 -20.22 5.63 -0.53
N GLU A 138 -18.95 6.03 -0.52
CA GLU A 138 -18.28 6.53 -1.72
C GLU A 138 -18.13 5.45 -2.80
N TRP A 139 -17.82 4.23 -2.39
CA TRP A 139 -17.67 3.07 -3.27
C TRP A 139 -19.02 2.59 -3.77
N ASP A 140 -20.02 2.55 -2.89
CA ASP A 140 -21.39 2.15 -3.26
C ASP A 140 -21.97 3.06 -4.36
N ARG A 141 -21.79 4.37 -4.20
CA ARG A 141 -22.19 5.35 -5.23
C ARG A 141 -21.46 5.12 -6.56
N LEU A 142 -20.16 4.84 -6.52
CA LEU A 142 -19.35 4.62 -7.72
C LEU A 142 -19.78 3.35 -8.46
N LEU A 143 -19.96 2.24 -7.73
CA LEU A 143 -20.42 0.97 -8.29
C LEU A 143 -21.83 1.10 -8.89
N ALA A 144 -22.74 1.78 -8.18
CA ALA A 144 -24.10 2.03 -8.66
C ALA A 144 -24.13 2.85 -9.96
N ILE A 145 -23.39 3.97 -10.02
CA ILE A 145 -23.30 4.81 -11.22
C ILE A 145 -22.68 4.03 -12.39
N THR A 146 -21.65 3.23 -12.11
CA THR A 146 -21.00 2.40 -13.13
C THR A 146 -21.95 1.31 -13.65
N LYS A 147 -22.75 0.70 -12.78
CA LYS A 147 -23.77 -0.29 -13.16
C LYS A 147 -24.91 0.32 -13.98
N GLU A 148 -25.34 1.55 -13.66
CA GLU A 148 -26.38 2.27 -14.40
C GLU A 148 -25.91 2.61 -15.83
N LYS A 149 -24.66 3.06 -15.98
CA LYS A 149 -24.08 3.48 -17.26
C LYS A 149 -22.77 2.75 -17.55
N PRO A 150 -22.82 1.44 -17.84
CA PRO A 150 -21.62 0.59 -17.94
C PRO A 150 -20.67 0.96 -19.09
N ALA A 151 -21.13 1.74 -20.08
CA ALA A 151 -20.30 2.23 -21.17
C ALA A 151 -19.67 3.61 -20.90
N ASP A 152 -20.09 4.33 -19.86
CA ASP A 152 -19.67 5.71 -19.59
C ASP A 152 -18.42 5.76 -18.69
N ALA A 153 -17.25 5.61 -19.31
CA ALA A 153 -15.96 5.68 -18.61
C ALA A 153 -15.71 7.03 -17.90
N SER A 154 -16.41 8.10 -18.29
CA SER A 154 -16.25 9.43 -17.70
C SER A 154 -16.77 9.52 -16.25
N ARG A 155 -17.44 8.48 -15.76
CA ARG A 155 -17.90 8.34 -14.38
C ARG A 155 -16.83 7.80 -13.44
N VAL A 156 -15.78 7.20 -13.99
CA VAL A 156 -14.70 6.57 -13.22
C VAL A 156 -13.44 7.43 -13.33
N ASP A 157 -12.74 7.63 -12.22
CA ASP A 157 -11.49 8.37 -12.21
C ASP A 157 -10.39 7.66 -13.00
N CYS A 158 -9.60 8.45 -13.73
CA CYS A 158 -8.39 7.98 -14.39
C CYS A 158 -7.35 7.57 -13.34
N MET A 159 -6.90 6.31 -13.38
CA MET A 159 -5.97 5.79 -12.37
C MET A 159 -4.55 6.36 -12.48
N PHE A 160 -4.20 6.95 -13.62
CA PHE A 160 -2.89 7.58 -13.81
C PHE A 160 -2.88 9.08 -13.50
N PHE A 161 -4.03 9.75 -13.56
CA PHE A 161 -4.07 11.22 -13.52
C PHE A 161 -3.49 11.80 -12.23
N SER A 162 -3.76 11.14 -11.09
CA SER A 162 -3.27 11.59 -9.78
C SER A 162 -1.85 11.13 -9.47
N THR A 163 -1.28 10.22 -10.26
CA THR A 163 0.10 9.73 -10.06
C THR A 163 1.14 10.81 -10.34
N PRO A 164 2.40 10.64 -9.88
CA PRO A 164 3.48 11.58 -10.17
C PRO A 164 3.75 11.79 -11.67
N PHE A 165 3.58 10.74 -12.47
CA PHE A 165 3.76 10.81 -13.93
C PHE A 165 2.54 11.37 -14.66
N GLY A 166 1.38 11.35 -14.02
CA GLY A 166 0.13 11.81 -14.59
C GLY A 166 -0.38 10.92 -15.73
N CYS A 167 -1.49 11.36 -16.30
CA CYS A 167 -2.10 10.77 -17.49
C CYS A 167 -1.38 11.32 -18.73
N LEU A 168 -0.69 10.46 -19.48
CA LEU A 168 0.12 10.84 -20.64
C LEU A 168 -0.69 11.01 -21.93
N GLN A 169 -1.97 10.67 -21.90
CA GLN A 169 -2.90 10.89 -23.00
C GLN A 169 -3.15 12.38 -23.26
N HIS A 170 -2.70 13.28 -22.36
CA HIS A 170 -2.79 14.73 -22.51
C HIS A 170 -1.52 15.41 -23.06
N THR A 171 -0.50 14.65 -23.48
CA THR A 171 0.77 15.21 -23.94
C THR A 171 1.01 14.96 -25.43
N GLY A 172 0.94 16.01 -26.24
CA GLY A 172 1.48 16.06 -27.61
C GLY A 172 0.72 15.26 -28.67
N ASN A 173 -0.35 15.84 -29.21
CA ASN A 173 -0.96 15.52 -30.51
C ASN A 173 -1.34 14.05 -30.81
N LEU A 174 -1.43 13.16 -29.83
CA LEU A 174 -1.93 11.80 -30.00
C LEU A 174 -3.15 11.56 -29.10
N ASP A 175 -4.32 11.71 -29.73
CA ASP A 175 -5.69 11.50 -29.23
C ASP A 175 -6.19 12.52 -28.18
N PRO A 176 -7.30 13.27 -28.39
CA PRO A 176 -7.51 14.52 -27.67
C PRO A 176 -8.05 14.39 -26.24
N TYR A 177 -8.53 13.23 -25.78
CA TYR A 177 -9.12 13.13 -24.44
C TYR A 177 -8.99 11.72 -23.84
N CYS A 178 -8.45 11.62 -22.63
CA CYS A 178 -8.65 10.44 -21.79
C CYS A 178 -10.17 10.27 -21.55
N PRO A 179 -10.77 9.09 -21.81
CA PRO A 179 -12.22 8.89 -21.65
C PRO A 179 -12.66 8.83 -20.18
N PHE A 180 -11.71 8.87 -19.25
CA PHE A 180 -11.93 8.76 -17.81
C PHE A 180 -11.86 10.13 -17.13
N ARG A 181 -12.46 10.23 -15.94
CA ARG A 181 -12.55 11.50 -15.21
C ARG A 181 -11.18 11.94 -14.70
N HIS A 182 -10.84 13.19 -14.97
CA HIS A 182 -9.69 13.87 -14.38
C HIS A 182 -10.16 14.87 -13.31
N ASP A 183 -10.29 14.39 -12.07
CA ASP A 183 -10.65 15.26 -10.95
C ASP A 183 -9.41 16.01 -10.43
N VAL A 184 -9.26 17.26 -10.88
CA VAL A 184 -8.19 18.18 -10.45
C VAL A 184 -8.28 18.48 -8.94
N GLY A 185 -9.49 18.56 -8.40
CA GLY A 185 -9.72 18.80 -6.97
C GLY A 185 -9.25 17.62 -6.13
N ARG A 186 -9.59 16.39 -6.54
CA ARG A 186 -9.08 15.15 -5.93
C ARG A 186 -7.56 15.06 -6.00
N LYS A 187 -6.97 15.33 -7.17
CA LYS A 187 -5.50 15.34 -7.33
C LYS A 187 -4.83 16.32 -6.36
N LYS A 188 -5.41 17.52 -6.19
CA LYS A 188 -4.92 18.50 -5.23
C LYS A 188 -5.00 17.98 -3.78
N ARG A 189 -6.16 17.47 -3.36
CA ARG A 189 -6.35 16.92 -2.00
C ARG A 189 -5.41 15.74 -1.71
N LEU A 190 -5.21 14.86 -2.68
CA LEU A 190 -4.26 13.74 -2.56
C LEU A 190 -2.82 14.24 -2.40
N ARG A 191 -2.40 15.22 -3.21
CA ARG A 191 -1.07 15.82 -3.07
C ARG A 191 -0.88 16.47 -1.71
N GLU A 192 -1.88 17.20 -1.22
CA GLU A 192 -1.87 17.81 0.12
C GLU A 192 -1.77 16.74 1.22
N ARG A 193 -2.51 15.63 1.09
CA ARG A 193 -2.43 14.49 2.01
C ARG A 193 -1.05 13.82 2.00
N VAL A 194 -0.49 13.53 0.82
CA VAL A 194 0.85 12.95 0.69
C VAL A 194 1.92 13.85 1.32
N ILE A 195 1.81 15.16 1.12
CA ILE A 195 2.71 16.12 1.76
C ILE A 195 2.54 16.09 3.29
N ALA A 196 1.29 16.06 3.79
CA ALA A 196 1.01 15.94 5.21
C ALA A 196 1.57 14.64 5.82
N ASP A 197 1.39 13.50 5.15
CA ASP A 197 1.93 12.20 5.55
C ASP A 197 3.47 12.23 5.59
N ARG A 198 4.11 12.78 4.55
CA ARG A 198 5.57 12.92 4.51
C ARG A 198 6.09 13.83 5.62
N LEU A 199 5.37 14.90 5.96
CA LEU A 199 5.72 15.79 7.07
C LEU A 199 5.57 15.10 8.43
N ALA A 200 4.46 14.37 8.63
CA ALA A 200 4.19 13.64 9.86
C ALA A 200 5.21 12.52 10.10
N ASN A 201 5.65 11.86 9.03
CA ASN A 201 6.60 10.75 9.10
C ASN A 201 8.07 11.16 8.91
N LEU A 202 8.37 12.47 8.79
CA LEU A 202 9.72 12.92 8.46
C LEU A 202 10.72 12.58 9.58
N GLY A 203 11.66 11.70 9.25
CA GLY A 203 12.66 11.21 10.18
C GLY A 203 12.17 10.15 11.17
N LEU A 204 10.96 9.62 10.99
CA LEU A 204 10.52 8.43 11.72
C LEU A 204 11.06 7.16 11.03
N PRO A 205 11.46 6.13 11.81
CA PRO A 205 11.91 4.87 11.24
C PRO A 205 10.74 4.11 10.61
N THR A 206 11.00 3.40 9.51
CA THR A 206 10.01 2.47 8.94
C THR A 206 9.78 1.26 9.85
N HIS A 207 8.70 0.51 9.60
CA HIS A 207 8.44 -0.74 10.34
C HIS A 207 9.61 -1.75 10.22
N GLU A 208 10.18 -1.89 9.03
CA GLU A 208 11.35 -2.75 8.80
C GLU A 208 12.59 -2.27 9.56
N GLU A 209 12.84 -0.95 9.56
CA GLU A 209 13.94 -0.36 10.32
C GLU A 209 13.76 -0.59 11.83
N ARG A 210 12.53 -0.46 12.33
CA ARG A 210 12.15 -0.75 13.72
C ARG A 210 12.43 -2.20 14.09
N GLN A 211 12.00 -3.16 13.27
CA GLN A 211 12.31 -4.57 13.47
C GLN A 211 13.82 -4.85 13.48
N ARG A 212 14.57 -4.23 12.56
CA ARG A 212 16.04 -4.36 12.54
C ARG A 212 16.67 -3.81 13.81
N LEU A 213 16.21 -2.66 14.29
CA LEU A 213 16.71 -2.05 15.53
C LEU A 213 16.40 -2.93 16.75
N ALA A 214 15.20 -3.50 16.83
CA ALA A 214 14.80 -4.43 17.89
C ALA A 214 15.71 -5.66 17.93
N ARG A 215 15.92 -6.31 16.78
CA ARG A 215 16.83 -7.47 16.66
C ARG A 215 18.25 -7.14 17.12
N LYS A 216 18.77 -5.98 16.70
CA LYS A 216 20.11 -5.52 17.08
C LYS A 216 20.22 -5.19 18.57
N ALA A 217 19.17 -4.67 19.19
CA ALA A 217 19.13 -4.40 20.62
C ALA A 217 19.17 -5.70 21.43
N LEU A 218 18.38 -6.72 21.04
CA LEU A 218 18.40 -8.04 21.67
C LEU A 218 19.75 -8.73 21.54
N GLN A 219 20.38 -8.66 20.36
CA GLN A 219 21.73 -9.19 20.16
C GLN A 219 22.74 -8.55 21.12
N LYS A 220 22.71 -7.21 21.27
CA LYS A 220 23.60 -6.50 22.20
C LYS A 220 23.35 -6.91 23.66
N LEU A 221 22.10 -7.16 24.04
CA LEU A 221 21.74 -7.64 25.37
C LEU A 221 22.33 -9.04 25.60
N GLU A 222 22.16 -9.94 24.64
CA GLU A 222 22.70 -11.30 24.69
C GLU A 222 24.23 -11.30 24.86
N GLU A 223 24.94 -10.47 24.08
CA GLU A 223 26.39 -10.31 24.15
C GLU A 223 26.85 -9.76 25.51
N PHE A 224 26.12 -8.78 26.04
CA PHE A 224 26.45 -8.13 27.32
C PHE A 224 26.22 -9.06 28.51
N GLU A 225 25.07 -9.73 28.55
CA GLU A 225 24.69 -10.61 29.65
C GLU A 225 25.24 -12.04 29.51
N LYS A 226 25.78 -12.38 28.34
CA LYS A 226 26.33 -13.71 28.01
C LYS A 226 25.29 -14.82 28.18
N ARG A 227 24.02 -14.51 27.94
CA ARG A 227 22.89 -15.44 27.97
C ARG A 227 21.84 -14.99 26.95
N LYS A 228 21.00 -15.91 26.49
CA LYS A 228 19.86 -15.55 25.66
C LYS A 228 18.89 -14.64 26.43
N PRO A 229 18.27 -13.66 25.76
CA PRO A 229 17.15 -12.91 26.33
C PRO A 229 16.00 -13.86 26.66
N ASN A 230 15.33 -13.62 27.78
CA ASN A 230 14.09 -14.32 28.13
C ASN A 230 12.89 -13.68 27.43
N ASP A 231 11.72 -14.33 27.53
CA ASP A 231 10.50 -13.87 26.84
C ASP A 231 10.10 -12.45 27.27
N ASP A 232 10.18 -12.10 28.56
CA ASP A 232 9.86 -10.76 29.05
C ASP A 232 10.78 -9.68 28.46
N GLU A 233 12.07 -9.97 28.27
CA GLU A 233 13.04 -9.08 27.65
C GLU A 233 12.80 -8.91 26.15
N ILE A 234 12.40 -9.99 25.48
CA ILE A 234 12.00 -9.97 24.08
C ILE A 234 10.75 -9.10 23.92
N ASP A 235 9.71 -9.34 24.71
CA ASP A 235 8.46 -8.58 24.67
C ASP A 235 8.68 -7.10 24.98
N THR A 236 9.49 -6.80 26.00
CA THR A 236 9.88 -5.42 26.34
C THR A 236 10.60 -4.74 25.17
N CYS A 237 11.46 -5.46 24.45
CA CYS A 237 12.14 -4.91 23.28
C CYS A 237 11.18 -4.66 22.12
N TYR A 238 10.27 -5.59 21.82
CA TYR A 238 9.25 -5.40 20.78
C TYR A 238 8.31 -4.25 21.11
N GLU A 239 7.87 -4.12 22.36
CA GLU A 239 7.05 -2.99 22.80
C GLU A 239 7.80 -1.64 22.70
N LEU A 240 9.11 -1.66 22.96
CA LEU A 240 9.97 -0.48 22.88
C LEU A 240 10.29 -0.06 21.44
N TYR A 241 10.50 -1.02 20.54
CA TYR A 241 11.02 -0.76 19.20
C TYR A 241 9.98 -0.92 18.08
N VAL A 242 8.89 -1.68 18.28
CA VAL A 242 7.99 -2.12 17.19
C VAL A 242 6.51 -1.74 17.43
N VAL A 243 5.98 -1.87 18.65
CA VAL A 243 4.53 -1.81 18.91
C VAL A 243 4.05 -0.48 19.50
N GLY A 244 4.77 0.13 20.46
CA GLY A 244 4.28 1.33 21.17
C GLY A 244 4.11 2.56 20.26
N ASP A 245 3.15 3.46 20.58
CA ASP A 245 2.73 4.66 19.81
C ASP A 245 3.77 5.14 18.79
N ASN A 246 3.69 4.54 17.61
CA ASN A 246 4.79 4.39 16.66
C ASN A 246 5.18 5.71 15.97
N ARG A 247 4.45 6.78 16.23
CA ARG A 247 4.74 8.13 15.72
C ARG A 247 5.61 8.96 16.66
N ALA A 248 5.79 8.53 17.91
CA ALA A 248 6.50 9.29 18.93
C ALA A 248 7.94 8.80 19.19
N ARG A 249 8.28 7.55 18.85
CA ARG A 249 9.61 6.99 19.16
C ARG A 249 10.61 7.22 18.05
N VAL A 250 11.60 8.05 18.35
CA VAL A 250 12.74 8.32 17.47
C VAL A 250 14.01 7.66 18.00
N PHE A 251 14.94 7.38 17.09
CA PHE A 251 16.20 6.69 17.42
C PHE A 251 17.37 7.55 16.97
N CYS A 252 18.44 7.55 17.77
CA CYS A 252 19.65 8.25 17.41
C CYS A 252 20.28 7.57 16.20
N LYS A 253 20.52 8.31 15.11
CA LYS A 253 21.10 7.75 13.89
C LYS A 253 22.48 7.14 14.10
N GLN A 254 23.26 7.69 15.05
CA GLN A 254 24.63 7.25 15.33
C GLN A 254 24.71 6.04 16.27
N CYS A 255 23.95 6.06 17.38
CA CYS A 255 24.06 5.05 18.43
C CYS A 255 22.85 4.12 18.55
N GLU A 256 21.80 4.39 17.75
CA GLU A 256 20.59 3.57 17.61
C GLU A 256 19.76 3.41 18.89
N LYS A 257 20.08 4.19 19.92
CA LYS A 257 19.31 4.21 21.16
C LYS A 257 17.97 4.93 20.93
N PRO A 258 16.87 4.44 21.53
CA PRO A 258 15.60 5.14 21.53
C PRO A 258 15.69 6.41 22.36
N GLU A 259 14.86 7.39 22.02
CA GLU A 259 14.62 8.56 22.87
C GLU A 259 14.02 8.13 24.22
N PRO A 260 14.50 8.68 25.36
CA PRO A 260 13.93 8.40 26.68
C PRO A 260 12.45 8.84 26.78
N LYS A 261 11.62 8.07 27.51
CA LYS A 261 10.22 8.45 27.82
C LYS A 261 10.07 9.44 28.97
N ALA A 262 11.12 9.66 29.76
CA ALA A 262 11.00 10.38 31.03
C ALA A 262 10.81 11.89 30.80
N VAL A 263 9.78 12.46 31.45
CA VAL A 263 9.53 13.90 31.46
C VAL A 263 10.69 14.57 32.21
N GLY A 264 11.57 15.25 31.48
CA GLY A 264 12.75 15.95 32.03
C GLY A 264 14.07 15.66 31.33
N ASP A 265 14.15 14.59 30.53
CA ASP A 265 15.34 14.31 29.71
C ASP A 265 15.36 15.18 28.44
N GLU A 266 16.56 15.52 27.97
CA GLU A 266 16.71 16.28 26.71
C GLU A 266 16.20 15.46 25.53
N ALA A 267 15.14 15.96 24.90
CA ALA A 267 14.64 15.43 23.63
C ALA A 267 15.75 15.42 22.56
N PHE A 268 15.74 14.38 21.75
CA PHE A 268 16.66 14.21 20.63
C PHE A 268 16.50 15.37 19.65
N LYS A 269 17.63 15.78 19.08
CA LYS A 269 17.70 16.90 18.16
C LYS A 269 17.76 16.38 16.74
N ARG A 270 16.96 16.97 15.85
CA ARG A 270 17.02 16.68 14.42
C ARG A 270 18.13 17.45 13.73
N CYS A 271 18.65 16.87 12.64
CA CYS A 271 19.43 17.63 11.68
C CYS A 271 18.61 18.82 11.16
N LYS A 272 19.08 20.05 11.40
CA LYS A 272 18.36 21.29 11.03
C LYS A 272 18.10 21.42 9.53
N ARG A 273 18.94 20.80 8.70
CA ARG A 273 18.85 20.86 7.24
C ARG A 273 17.81 19.89 6.68
N CYS A 274 17.95 18.59 6.96
CA CYS A 274 17.09 17.57 6.36
C CYS A 274 15.90 17.17 7.22
N ARG A 275 15.95 17.41 8.54
CA ARG A 275 14.97 16.98 9.54
C ARG A 275 14.65 15.47 9.53
N ASN A 276 15.41 14.68 8.77
CA ASN A 276 15.14 13.26 8.50
C ASN A 276 15.94 12.31 9.41
N VAL A 277 16.80 12.83 10.27
CA VAL A 277 17.61 12.04 11.20
C VAL A 277 17.64 12.73 12.57
N TRP A 278 17.66 11.91 13.61
CA TRP A 278 17.64 12.33 15.01
C TRP A 278 18.95 11.96 15.70
N TYR A 279 19.36 12.76 16.68
CA TYR A 279 20.56 12.54 17.47
C TYR A 279 20.29 12.83 18.93
N CYS A 280 20.76 11.95 19.81
CA CYS A 280 20.72 12.20 21.25
C CYS A 280 21.63 13.36 21.67
N THR A 281 22.76 13.56 20.99
CA THR A 281 23.73 14.63 21.29
C THR A 281 24.34 15.22 20.04
N ALA A 282 24.92 16.43 20.18
CA ALA A 282 25.69 17.07 19.10
C ALA A 282 26.92 16.24 18.68
N ASP A 283 27.50 15.45 19.59
CA ASP A 283 28.66 14.62 19.28
C ASP A 283 28.28 13.39 18.45
N CYS A 284 27.11 12.80 18.71
CA CYS A 284 26.53 11.79 17.81
C CYS A 284 26.32 12.34 16.40
N GLN A 285 25.80 13.57 16.27
CA GLN A 285 25.65 14.23 14.97
C GLN A 285 27.00 14.44 14.26
N LYS A 286 28.02 14.96 14.96
CA LYS A 286 29.36 15.18 14.39
C LYS A 286 30.02 13.88 13.92
N THR A 287 29.77 12.79 14.65
CA THR A 287 30.32 11.46 14.34
C THR A 287 29.70 10.91 13.06
N ASP A 288 28.37 10.95 12.97
CA ASP A 288 27.60 10.49 11.80
C ASP A 288 27.80 11.40 10.58
N TRP A 289 28.19 12.66 10.76
CA TRP A 289 28.27 13.66 9.68
C TRP A 289 29.12 13.21 8.48
N LYS A 290 30.17 12.42 8.70
CA LYS A 290 31.02 11.89 7.62
C LYS A 290 30.23 11.06 6.61
N GLU A 291 29.24 10.30 7.08
CA GLU A 291 28.35 9.48 6.27
C GLU A 291 27.10 10.29 5.87
N HIS A 292 26.44 10.92 6.84
CA HIS A 292 25.19 11.65 6.63
C HIS A 292 25.29 12.76 5.57
N LYS A 293 26.40 13.48 5.48
CA LYS A 293 26.56 14.60 4.53
C LYS A 293 26.34 14.20 3.07
N ARG A 294 26.52 12.92 2.72
CA ARG A 294 26.34 12.39 1.35
C ARG A 294 24.86 12.28 0.98
N SER A 295 23.99 12.03 1.95
CA SER A 295 22.54 11.88 1.77
C SER A 295 21.73 13.06 2.33
N CYS A 296 22.37 14.01 3.02
CA CYS A 296 21.72 15.17 3.62
C CYS A 296 21.23 16.16 2.55
N GLN A 297 19.90 16.28 2.41
CA GLN A 297 19.23 17.24 1.54
C GLN A 297 18.31 18.16 2.37
N PRO A 298 18.01 19.40 1.91
CA PRO A 298 16.98 20.23 2.53
C PRO A 298 15.66 19.47 2.66
N TRP A 299 15.00 19.56 3.81
CA TRP A 299 13.77 18.82 4.10
C TRP A 299 12.66 19.14 3.10
N GLU A 300 12.62 20.34 2.55
CA GLU A 300 11.69 20.76 1.51
C GLU A 300 11.82 19.86 0.28
N LYS A 301 13.04 19.51 -0.15
CA LYS A 301 13.26 18.62 -1.29
C LYS A 301 12.83 17.18 -1.00
N VAL A 302 12.92 16.75 0.26
CA VAL A 302 12.51 15.41 0.68
C VAL A 302 10.99 15.28 0.67
N VAL A 303 10.29 16.31 1.12
CA VAL A 303 8.82 16.33 1.26
C VAL A 303 8.14 16.61 -0.08
N TYR A 304 8.53 17.69 -0.76
CA TYR A 304 7.77 18.20 -1.90
C TYR A 304 8.09 17.51 -3.23
N ARG A 305 9.21 16.76 -3.32
CA ARG A 305 9.71 16.01 -4.50
C ARG A 305 9.15 16.58 -5.82
N GLU A 306 9.68 17.73 -6.21
CA GLU A 306 9.38 18.37 -7.50
C GLU A 306 9.95 17.59 -8.68
#